data_AF-A0A7C7AH36-F1
#
_entry.id   AF-A0A7C7AH36-F1
#
_cell.length_a   1.000
_cell.length_b   1.000
_cell.length_c   1.000
_cell.angle_alpha   90.00
_cell.angle_beta   90.00
_cell.angle_gamma   90.00
#
_symmetry.space_group_name_H-M   'P 1'
#
loop_
_entity.id
_entity.type
_entity.pdbx_description
1 polymer ?
#
loop_
_entity_poly.entity_id
_entity_poly.type
_entity_poly.pdbx_seq_one_letter_code
_entity_poly.pdbx_strand_id
1 'polypeptide(L)'
;NMNPEDLWTEVATYIDDAYDLEKVENIYIAGDGASWIKGGTQIIKDSKFVLDHYHLSKYIKILTAHLGSLENPVHIDKPLWKNIRTGNKKFTIELINFAIEETPSEIKKERMKKAKNYILNNWEGIINLFGEEK
;
A
#
# COMPACT_ATOMS: atom_id res chain seq x y z
N ASN A 1 12.83 -0.34 -27.12
CA ASN A 1 12.34 -0.52 -25.74
C ASN A 1 13.00 0.51 -24.85
N MET A 2 12.19 1.36 -24.25
CA MET A 2 12.60 2.31 -23.22
C MET A 2 12.75 1.56 -21.90
N ASN A 3 13.84 1.78 -21.16
CA ASN A 3 13.99 1.18 -19.84
C ASN A 3 13.24 2.03 -18.78
N PRO A 4 13.01 1.53 -17.55
CA PRO A 4 12.27 2.29 -16.54
C PRO A 4 12.90 3.63 -16.15
N GLU A 5 14.23 3.74 -16.15
CA GLU A 5 14.94 4.98 -15.82
C GLU A 5 14.76 6.04 -16.92
N ASP A 6 14.80 5.64 -18.20
CA ASP A 6 14.52 6.51 -19.33
C ASP A 6 13.10 7.10 -19.21
N LEU A 7 12.11 6.25 -18.92
CA LEU A 7 10.72 6.67 -18.74
C LEU A 7 10.57 7.69 -17.61
N TRP A 8 11.16 7.41 -16.44
CA TRP A 8 11.06 8.32 -15.30
C TRP A 8 11.82 9.62 -15.52
N THR A 9 12.90 9.59 -16.31
CA THR A 9 13.62 10.80 -16.73
C THR A 9 12.73 11.66 -17.64
N GLU A 10 12.02 11.05 -18.60
CA GLU A 10 11.05 11.78 -19.42
C GLU A 10 9.91 12.39 -18.59
N VAL A 11 9.40 11.65 -17.59
CA VAL A 11 8.40 12.19 -16.66
C VAL A 11 8.96 13.36 -15.84
N ALA A 12 10.21 13.27 -15.37
CA ALA A 12 10.86 14.34 -14.63
C ALA A 12 11.01 15.61 -15.49
N THR A 13 11.46 15.47 -16.74
CA THR A 13 11.53 16.58 -17.71
C THR A 13 10.16 17.21 -17.94
N TYR A 14 9.12 16.38 -18.15
CA TYR A 14 7.76 16.90 -18.31
C TYR A 14 7.29 17.69 -17.10
N ILE A 15 7.58 17.22 -15.88
CA ILE A 15 7.18 17.90 -14.65
C ILE A 15 7.89 19.25 -14.51
N ASP A 16 9.19 19.31 -14.80
CA ASP A 16 9.99 20.55 -14.78
C ASP A 16 9.50 21.58 -15.82
N ASP A 17 9.17 21.11 -17.03
CA ASP A 17 8.66 21.97 -18.10
C ASP A 17 7.23 22.47 -17.84
N ALA A 18 6.40 21.66 -17.16
CA ALA A 18 4.98 21.95 -16.99
C ALA A 18 4.65 22.72 -15.70
N TYR A 19 5.51 22.68 -14.68
CA TYR A 19 5.22 23.23 -13.36
C TYR A 19 6.40 24.04 -12.80
N ASP A 20 6.08 25.10 -12.06
CA ASP A 20 7.06 25.82 -11.25
C ASP A 20 7.36 25.01 -9.98
N LEU A 21 8.40 24.17 -10.03
CA LEU A 21 8.73 23.23 -8.96
C LEU A 21 9.13 23.91 -7.64
N GLU A 22 9.52 25.19 -7.65
CA GLU A 22 9.75 25.94 -6.43
C GLU A 22 8.46 26.19 -5.64
N LYS A 23 7.30 26.14 -6.30
CA LYS A 23 5.97 26.30 -5.68
C LYS A 23 5.27 24.97 -5.40
N VAL A 24 5.83 23.85 -5.83
CA VAL A 24 5.22 22.53 -5.61
C VAL A 24 5.52 22.07 -4.19
N GLU A 25 4.48 21.89 -3.38
CA GLU A 25 4.62 21.43 -1.99
C GLU A 25 4.87 19.93 -1.90
N ASN A 26 4.23 19.14 -2.76
CA ASN A 26 4.31 17.68 -2.74
C ASN A 26 4.21 17.10 -4.15
N ILE A 27 5.03 16.08 -4.42
CA ILE A 27 4.88 15.21 -5.59
C ILE A 27 4.62 13.79 -5.11
N TYR A 28 3.52 13.19 -5.57
CA TYR A 28 3.21 11.80 -5.28
C TYR A 28 3.28 10.92 -6.51
N ILE A 29 3.95 9.78 -6.37
CA ILE A 29 3.95 8.71 -7.35
C ILE A 29 3.03 7.61 -6.83
N ALA A 30 1.81 7.55 -7.36
CA ALA A 30 0.82 6.55 -6.98
C ALA A 30 0.95 5.28 -7.83
N GLY A 31 0.86 4.10 -7.21
CA GLY A 31 0.79 2.85 -7.95
C GLY A 31 0.73 1.60 -7.09
N ASP A 32 0.98 0.46 -7.72
CA ASP A 32 0.85 -0.88 -7.14
C ASP A 32 2.03 -1.31 -6.25
N GLY A 33 3.05 -0.47 -6.12
CA GLY A 33 4.26 -0.74 -5.35
C GLY A 33 5.29 -1.62 -6.06
N ALA A 34 5.15 -1.86 -7.37
CA ALA A 34 6.18 -2.49 -8.17
C ALA A 34 7.49 -1.69 -8.11
N SER A 35 8.63 -2.40 -8.11
CA SER A 35 9.95 -1.77 -7.94
C SER A 35 10.24 -0.70 -8.98
N TRP A 36 9.78 -0.89 -10.23
CA TRP A 36 9.94 0.11 -11.28
C TRP A 36 9.14 1.38 -11.01
N ILE A 37 7.96 1.30 -10.37
CA ILE A 37 7.18 2.48 -9.98
C ILE A 37 7.89 3.22 -8.84
N LYS A 38 8.32 2.49 -7.82
CA LYS A 38 9.07 3.06 -6.70
C LYS A 38 10.39 3.68 -7.14
N GLY A 39 11.01 3.14 -8.20
CA GLY A 39 12.22 3.70 -8.80
C GLY A 39 12.08 5.16 -9.25
N GLY A 40 10.87 5.59 -9.61
CA GLY A 40 10.60 6.99 -9.96
C GLY A 40 10.93 7.98 -8.84
N THR A 41 10.83 7.56 -7.57
CA THR A 41 11.17 8.44 -6.43
C THR A 41 12.66 8.67 -6.26
N GLN A 42 13.51 7.91 -6.97
CA GLN A 42 14.96 8.15 -7.01
C GLN A 42 15.34 9.19 -8.07
N ILE A 43 14.44 9.49 -9.00
CA ILE A 43 14.68 10.37 -10.15
C ILE A 43 13.95 11.70 -9.96
N ILE A 44 12.67 11.64 -9.59
CA ILE A 44 11.86 12.83 -9.35
C ILE A 44 12.13 13.30 -7.92
N LYS A 45 12.85 14.43 -7.81
CA LYS A 45 13.25 15.04 -6.53
C LYS A 45 12.02 15.31 -5.65
N ASP A 46 12.20 15.11 -4.34
CA ASP A 46 11.21 15.38 -3.28
C ASP A 46 9.88 14.61 -3.43
N SER A 47 9.81 13.64 -4.34
CA SER A 47 8.61 12.83 -4.55
C SER A 47 8.48 11.70 -3.52
N LYS A 48 7.23 11.35 -3.23
CA LYS A 48 6.86 10.29 -2.27
C LYS A 48 6.04 9.23 -3.01
N PHE A 49 6.36 7.96 -2.78
CA PHE A 49 5.52 6.86 -3.25
C PHE A 49 4.23 6.79 -2.41
N VAL A 50 3.09 6.58 -3.07
CA VAL A 50 1.79 6.33 -2.45
C VAL A 50 1.25 5.00 -2.96
N LEU A 51 0.86 4.10 -2.05
CA LEU A 51 0.18 2.87 -2.45
C LEU A 51 -1.25 3.23 -2.88
N ASP A 52 -1.66 2.86 -4.08
CA ASP A 52 -3.02 3.18 -4.51
C ASP A 52 -4.09 2.44 -3.69
N HIS A 53 -5.25 3.10 -3.56
CA HIS A 53 -6.35 2.60 -2.74
C HIS A 53 -6.94 1.28 -3.27
N TYR A 54 -6.88 1.04 -4.58
CA TYR A 54 -7.39 -0.18 -5.19
C TYR A 54 -6.59 -1.41 -4.74
N HIS A 55 -5.25 -1.34 -4.80
CA HIS A 55 -4.37 -2.41 -4.38
C HIS A 55 -4.45 -2.63 -2.86
N LEU A 56 -4.44 -1.57 -2.06
CA LEU A 56 -4.65 -1.70 -0.61
C LEU A 56 -5.96 -2.44 -0.31
N SER A 57 -7.06 -2.02 -0.93
CA SER A 57 -8.38 -2.65 -0.77
C SER A 57 -8.39 -4.11 -1.22
N LYS A 58 -7.73 -4.43 -2.33
CA LYS A 58 -7.61 -5.80 -2.85
C LYS A 58 -6.96 -6.72 -1.82
N TYR A 59 -5.84 -6.29 -1.23
CA TYR A 59 -5.12 -7.11 -0.26
C TYR A 59 -5.82 -7.20 1.09
N ILE A 60 -6.53 -6.14 1.52
CA ILE A 60 -7.41 -6.22 2.69
C ILE A 60 -8.56 -7.21 2.45
N LYS A 61 -9.21 -7.20 1.27
CA LYS A 61 -10.25 -8.18 0.94
C LYS A 61 -9.74 -9.62 0.96
N ILE A 62 -8.50 -9.88 0.54
CA ILE A 62 -7.88 -11.22 0.65
C ILE A 62 -7.80 -11.66 2.12
N LEU A 63 -7.57 -10.73 3.04
CA LEU A 63 -7.50 -11.02 4.47
C LEU A 63 -8.88 -11.24 5.10
N THR A 64 -9.90 -10.47 4.68
CA THR A 64 -11.16 -10.37 5.45
C THR A 64 -12.36 -11.09 4.84
N ALA A 65 -12.41 -11.31 3.51
CA ALA A 65 -13.64 -11.68 2.81
C ALA A 65 -14.28 -13.02 3.25
N HIS A 66 -13.48 -14.01 3.66
CA HIS A 66 -14.00 -15.32 4.08
C HIS A 66 -14.27 -15.43 5.58
N LEU A 67 -13.79 -14.47 6.39
CA LEU A 67 -13.79 -14.60 7.85
C LEU A 67 -15.20 -14.62 8.43
N GLY A 68 -16.14 -13.91 7.81
CA GLY A 68 -17.54 -13.90 8.23
C GLY A 68 -18.31 -15.19 7.92
N SER A 69 -17.72 -16.11 7.17
CA SER A 69 -18.33 -17.40 6.78
C SER A 69 -17.66 -18.61 7.43
N LEU A 70 -16.76 -18.38 8.39
CA LEU A 70 -16.19 -19.43 9.22
C LEU A 70 -17.25 -19.99 10.19
N GLU A 71 -17.02 -21.20 10.71
CA GLU A 71 -17.88 -21.79 11.76
C GLU A 71 -17.96 -20.87 13.00
N ASN A 72 -16.83 -20.28 13.38
CA ASN A 72 -16.75 -19.17 14.33
C ASN A 72 -16.37 -17.88 13.57
N PRO A 73 -17.35 -17.01 13.23
CA PRO A 73 -17.08 -15.83 12.43
C PRO A 73 -16.10 -14.86 13.10
N VAL A 74 -15.15 -14.35 12.30
CA VAL A 74 -14.17 -13.35 12.74
C VAL A 74 -14.44 -12.02 12.02
N HIS A 75 -14.49 -10.92 12.77
CA HIS A 75 -14.83 -9.60 12.25
C HIS A 75 -13.73 -8.56 12.51
N ILE A 76 -12.70 -8.56 11.65
CA ILE A 76 -11.57 -7.62 11.78
C ILE A 76 -11.57 -6.49 10.74
N ASP A 77 -12.49 -6.47 9.77
CA ASP A 77 -12.43 -5.52 8.63
C ASP A 77 -12.41 -4.05 9.07
N LYS A 78 -13.38 -3.63 9.90
CA LYS A 78 -13.44 -2.27 10.46
C LYS A 78 -12.21 -1.91 11.32
N PRO A 79 -11.81 -2.71 12.34
CA PRO A 79 -10.63 -2.37 13.13
C PRO A 79 -9.34 -2.43 12.31
N LEU A 80 -9.23 -3.30 11.31
CA LEU A 80 -8.07 -3.37 10.41
C LEU A 80 -7.92 -2.07 9.61
N TRP A 81 -9.00 -1.63 8.95
CA TRP A 81 -9.01 -0.34 8.23
C TRP A 81 -8.68 0.84 9.13
N LYS A 82 -9.26 0.88 10.35
CA LYS A 82 -8.96 1.93 11.33
C LYS A 82 -7.46 1.99 11.63
N ASN A 83 -6.85 0.87 11.97
CA ASN A 83 -5.44 0.84 12.37
C ASN A 83 -4.48 1.11 11.21
N ILE A 84 -4.83 0.69 9.99
CA ILE A 84 -4.08 1.05 8.78
C ILE A 84 -4.11 2.56 8.56
N ARG A 85 -5.30 3.19 8.61
CA ARG A 85 -5.45 4.64 8.41
C ARG A 85 -4.74 5.47 9.49
N THR A 86 -4.76 5.02 10.74
CA THR A 86 -4.09 5.72 11.85
C THR A 86 -2.61 5.35 11.98
N GLY A 87 -2.04 4.61 11.03
CA GLY A 87 -0.62 4.21 11.07
C GLY A 87 -0.23 3.28 12.23
N ASN A 88 -1.19 2.59 12.86
CA ASN A 88 -0.92 1.63 13.94
C ASN A 88 -0.45 0.28 13.37
N LYS A 89 0.83 0.23 12.99
CA LYS A 89 1.47 -0.95 12.38
C LYS A 89 1.41 -2.19 13.26
N LYS A 90 1.67 -2.02 14.56
CA LYS A 90 1.70 -3.12 15.53
C LYS A 90 0.35 -3.83 15.60
N PHE A 91 -0.71 -3.08 15.85
CA PHE A 91 -2.04 -3.67 15.98
C PHE A 91 -2.58 -4.20 14.62
N THR A 92 -2.18 -3.58 13.51
CA THR A 92 -2.45 -4.13 12.17
C THR A 92 -1.86 -5.54 12.02
N ILE A 93 -0.61 -5.75 12.46
CA ILE A 93 0.04 -7.08 12.40
C ILE A 93 -0.68 -8.07 13.32
N GLU A 94 -1.04 -7.66 14.53
CA GLU A 94 -1.73 -8.51 15.51
C GLU A 94 -3.10 -8.98 14.99
N LEU A 95 -3.92 -8.07 14.45
CA LEU A 95 -5.22 -8.42 13.85
C LEU A 95 -5.08 -9.41 12.70
N ILE A 96 -4.09 -9.20 11.82
CA ILE A 96 -3.86 -10.07 10.67
C ILE A 96 -3.39 -11.46 11.14
N ASN A 97 -2.49 -11.54 12.12
CA ASN A 97 -2.01 -12.82 12.66
C ASN A 97 -3.16 -13.60 13.30
N PHE A 98 -3.99 -12.95 14.12
CA PHE A 98 -5.17 -13.55 14.70
C PHE A 98 -6.10 -14.14 13.62
N ALA A 99 -6.42 -13.37 12.57
CA ALA A 99 -7.25 -13.87 11.48
C ALA A 99 -6.61 -15.04 10.70
N ILE A 100 -5.28 -15.09 10.59
CA ILE A 100 -4.56 -16.22 9.99
C ILE A 100 -4.71 -17.46 10.87
N GLU A 101 -4.55 -17.33 12.19
CA GLU A 101 -4.68 -18.42 13.16
C GLU A 101 -6.08 -19.04 13.14
N GLU A 102 -7.12 -18.21 13.12
CA GLU A 102 -8.52 -18.63 13.08
C GLU A 102 -8.97 -19.22 11.72
N THR A 103 -8.17 -19.06 10.66
CA THR A 103 -8.53 -19.55 9.32
C THR A 103 -8.19 -21.04 9.18
N PRO A 104 -9.16 -21.97 8.99
CA PRO A 104 -8.84 -23.41 8.96
C PRO A 104 -8.10 -23.86 7.69
N SER A 105 -8.30 -23.15 6.57
CA SER A 105 -7.72 -23.53 5.28
C SER A 105 -6.27 -23.04 5.15
N GLU A 106 -5.33 -23.99 5.05
CA GLU A 106 -3.91 -23.69 4.82
C GLU A 106 -3.66 -22.91 3.52
N ILE A 107 -4.40 -23.20 2.45
CA ILE A 107 -4.32 -22.45 1.19
C ILE A 107 -4.71 -20.98 1.41
N LYS A 108 -5.75 -20.71 2.21
CA LYS A 108 -6.15 -19.34 2.55
C LYS A 108 -5.10 -18.68 3.45
N LYS A 109 -4.57 -19.37 4.46
CA LYS A 109 -3.47 -18.87 5.30
C LYS A 109 -2.28 -18.41 4.47
N GLU A 110 -1.85 -19.20 3.48
CA GLU A 110 -0.75 -18.81 2.60
C GLU A 110 -1.07 -17.55 1.76
N ARG A 111 -2.30 -17.42 1.26
CA ARG A 111 -2.75 -16.20 0.58
C ARG A 111 -2.77 -14.99 1.51
N MET A 112 -3.20 -15.17 2.76
CA MET A 112 -3.22 -14.13 3.79
C MET A 112 -1.80 -13.70 4.18
N LYS A 113 -0.86 -14.62 4.35
CA LYS A 113 0.56 -14.30 4.61
C LYS A 113 1.17 -13.48 3.47
N LYS A 114 0.88 -13.83 2.22
CA LYS A 114 1.30 -13.04 1.05
C LYS A 114 0.68 -11.63 1.07
N ALA A 115 -0.60 -11.52 1.42
CA ALA A 115 -1.27 -10.22 1.54
C ALA A 115 -0.70 -9.36 2.67
N LYS A 116 -0.42 -9.95 3.83
CA LYS A 116 0.27 -9.32 4.94
C LYS A 116 1.62 -8.76 4.49
N ASN A 117 2.45 -9.57 3.84
CA ASN A 117 3.76 -9.15 3.36
C ASN A 117 3.65 -8.00 2.36
N TYR A 118 2.69 -8.06 1.43
CA TYR A 118 2.44 -6.96 0.49
C TYR A 118 2.11 -5.64 1.20
N ILE A 119 1.19 -5.67 2.17
CA ILE A 119 0.82 -4.48 2.97
C ILE A 119 2.04 -3.95 3.74
N LEU A 120 2.80 -4.82 4.39
CA LEU A 120 3.96 -4.42 5.19
C LEU A 120 5.12 -3.87 4.35
N ASN A 121 5.35 -4.43 3.16
CA ASN A 121 6.35 -3.93 2.21
C ASN A 121 5.98 -2.59 1.57
N ASN A 122 4.70 -2.21 1.64
CA ASN A 122 4.20 -0.93 1.16
C ASN A 122 3.76 -0.01 2.31
N TRP A 123 4.18 -0.30 3.55
CA TRP A 123 3.70 0.43 4.73
C TRP A 123 3.95 1.93 4.64
N GLU A 124 5.12 2.37 4.20
CA GLU A 124 5.42 3.78 4.03
C GLU A 124 4.51 4.45 2.99
N GLY A 125 4.28 3.80 1.84
CA GLY A 125 3.34 4.29 0.83
C GLY A 125 1.89 4.34 1.31
N ILE A 126 1.51 3.49 2.27
CA ILE A 126 0.21 3.53 2.95
C ILE A 126 0.14 4.69 3.94
N ILE A 127 1.23 4.96 4.68
CA ILE A 127 1.30 6.14 5.55
C ILE A 127 1.19 7.41 4.72
N ASN A 128 1.88 7.49 3.57
CA ASN A 128 1.78 8.65 2.68
C ASN A 128 0.35 8.83 2.12
N LEU A 129 -0.39 7.73 1.90
CA LEU A 129 -1.80 7.80 1.45
C LEU A 129 -2.73 8.46 2.47
N PHE A 130 -2.49 8.26 3.77
CA PHE A 130 -3.37 8.71 4.85
C PHE A 130 -2.77 9.80 5.75
N GLY A 131 -1.49 10.14 5.54
CA GLY A 131 -0.70 10.99 6.41
C GLY A 131 -0.87 12.49 6.19
N GLU A 132 -1.60 12.90 5.16
CA GLU A 132 -1.87 14.30 4.85
C GLU A 132 -3.35 14.64 4.96
N GLU A 133 -3.82 14.67 6.21
CA GLU A 133 -4.75 15.70 6.70
C GLU A 133 -4.02 16.44 7.83
N LYS A 134 -3.40 17.58 7.52
CA LYS A 134 -3.03 18.60 8.49
C LYS A 134 -3.77 19.88 8.15
#